data_AF-A0A0B0N4E3-F1
#
_entry.id   AF-A0A0B0N4E3-F1
#
_cell.length_a   1.000
_cell.length_b   1.000
_cell.length_c   1.000
_cell.angle_alpha   90.00
_cell.angle_beta   90.00
_cell.angle_gamma   90.00
#
_symmetry.space_group_name_H-M   'P 1'
#
loop_
_entity.id
_entity.type
_entity.pdbx_description
1 polymer ?
#
loop_
_entity_poly.entity_id
_entity_poly.type
_entity_poly.pdbx_seq_one_letter_code
_entity_poly.pdbx_strand_id
1 'polypeptide(L)'
;MATGSFAGTFTNVNLDDGNQDSVPIDYDNEKTEESQMAAAAAPDHLFHLRNNFYLGSFQAAINNSDLPNLSPDDAVERDCLVYRSYIALGSYQLVINEIDSAATTPLQAVKLLALYLSNPHDKESTIASLKEWLADPAIGSNAILRLIAGIVFMHEEDYIEALKHTNAGGTMELHALNVQIFIKMHRSDYAERQLRVMQQIDEDHTLTQLANAWLNLAVGGSKIQEAYLIFQDFSEKYPVTGLILNGKAVCCMHMGNFDEAETLLLEALNKARSNCGN
;
A
#
# COMPACT_ATOMS: atom_id res chain seq x y z
N MET A 1 21.48 -2.28 -0.91
CA MET A 1 20.43 -3.27 -0.56
C MET A 1 19.17 -2.49 -0.27
N ALA A 2 18.36 -2.24 -1.30
CA ALA A 2 17.09 -1.54 -1.19
C ALA A 2 16.01 -2.60 -0.96
N THR A 3 15.55 -2.76 0.28
CA THR A 3 14.41 -3.62 0.61
C THR A 3 13.15 -2.89 0.16
N GLY A 4 12.62 -3.30 -0.99
CA GLY A 4 11.34 -2.85 -1.54
C GLY A 4 10.17 -3.34 -0.70
N SER A 5 10.02 -2.76 0.49
CA SER A 5 8.77 -2.79 1.24
C SER A 5 7.80 -1.79 0.59
N PHE A 6 6.50 -2.00 0.76
CA PHE A 6 5.43 -1.03 0.47
C PHE A 6 5.68 0.36 1.12
N ALA A 7 6.60 0.44 2.09
CA ALA A 7 7.11 1.66 2.72
C ALA A 7 8.25 2.37 1.92
N GLY A 8 8.85 1.73 0.92
CA GLY A 8 9.96 2.25 0.11
C GLY A 8 9.52 3.05 -1.12
N THR A 9 8.24 3.07 -1.46
CA THR A 9 7.72 3.81 -2.64
C THR A 9 7.80 5.34 -2.50
N PHE A 10 8.05 5.86 -1.29
CA PHE A 10 8.13 7.29 -1.01
C PHE A 10 9.54 7.87 -0.85
N THR A 11 10.61 7.07 -0.84
CA THR A 11 11.97 7.62 -0.73
C THR A 11 12.57 8.08 -2.06
N ASN A 12 11.90 7.82 -3.20
CA ASN A 12 12.30 8.29 -4.52
C ASN A 12 11.20 9.14 -5.17
N VAL A 13 10.98 10.34 -4.64
CA VAL A 13 10.31 11.43 -5.38
C VAL A 13 11.42 12.39 -5.81
N ASN A 14 12.04 12.12 -6.94
CA ASN A 14 12.85 13.14 -7.62
C ASN A 14 11.87 14.13 -8.26
N LEU A 15 11.80 15.33 -7.67
CA LEU A 15 11.12 16.49 -8.24
C LEU A 15 12.03 17.15 -9.28
N ASP A 16 12.23 16.52 -10.44
CA ASP A 16 12.60 17.23 -11.66
C ASP A 16 12.55 16.27 -12.86
N ASP A 17 11.56 16.47 -13.72
CA ASP A 17 11.78 16.78 -15.14
C ASP A 17 10.43 16.74 -15.87
N GLY A 18 10.09 17.86 -16.50
CA GLY A 18 8.87 18.00 -17.27
C GLY A 18 8.90 17.14 -18.53
N ASN A 19 7.91 16.27 -18.68
CA ASN A 19 7.51 15.83 -20.01
C ASN A 19 5.99 15.67 -20.09
N GLN A 20 5.39 16.49 -20.96
CA GLN A 20 3.97 16.49 -21.26
C GLN A 20 3.73 15.55 -22.43
N ASP A 21 3.21 14.35 -22.17
CA ASP A 21 2.49 13.61 -23.20
C ASP A 21 1.12 13.22 -22.64
N SER A 22 0.11 13.83 -23.25
CA SER A 22 -1.28 13.78 -22.82
C SER A 22 -2.03 12.76 -23.66
N VAL A 23 -2.61 11.77 -23.00
CA VAL A 23 -3.65 10.90 -23.60
C VAL A 23 -4.92 11.05 -22.76
N PRO A 24 -6.09 11.32 -23.37
CA PRO A 24 -7.34 11.43 -22.64
C PRO A 24 -7.79 10.05 -22.16
N ILE A 25 -8.00 9.89 -20.85
CA ILE A 25 -8.75 8.76 -20.29
C ILE A 25 -10.16 9.29 -20.04
N ASP A 26 -11.11 8.76 -20.80
CA ASP A 26 -12.52 9.12 -20.73
C ASP A 26 -13.12 8.57 -19.42
N TYR A 27 -13.57 9.47 -18.56
CA TYR A 27 -14.10 9.18 -17.22
C TYR A 27 -15.62 9.39 -17.19
N ASP A 28 -16.33 8.88 -18.19
CA ASP A 28 -17.79 8.85 -18.16
C ASP A 28 -18.28 7.39 -18.18
N ASN A 29 -18.57 6.87 -16.98
CA ASN A 29 -19.61 5.87 -16.83
C ASN A 29 -20.28 6.05 -15.47
N GLU A 30 -21.37 6.82 -15.49
CA GLU A 30 -22.33 6.96 -14.39
C GLU A 30 -23.14 5.67 -14.16
N LYS A 31 -23.40 5.42 -12.87
CA LYS A 31 -24.56 4.72 -12.28
C LYS A 31 -24.77 3.25 -12.62
N THR A 32 -24.53 2.38 -11.63
CA THR A 32 -25.50 1.31 -11.32
C THR A 32 -25.45 0.91 -9.83
N GLU A 33 -26.62 1.01 -9.19
CA GLU A 33 -27.14 0.26 -8.04
C GLU A 33 -26.54 0.45 -6.62
N GLU A 34 -27.18 1.39 -5.90
CA GLU A 34 -27.39 1.33 -4.45
C GLU A 34 -28.19 0.06 -4.06
N SER A 35 -27.55 -0.88 -3.38
CA SER A 35 -28.16 -1.54 -2.22
C SER A 35 -27.11 -2.37 -1.49
N GLN A 36 -26.69 -1.96 -0.30
CA GLN A 36 -26.51 -2.92 0.80
C GLN A 36 -26.56 -2.23 2.15
N MET A 37 -27.45 -2.81 2.95
CA MET A 37 -27.89 -2.37 4.27
C MET A 37 -26.71 -2.37 5.25
N ALA A 38 -26.66 -1.35 6.11
CA ALA A 38 -25.83 -1.34 7.31
C ALA A 38 -26.24 -2.50 8.23
N ALA A 39 -25.64 -3.67 8.04
CA ALA A 39 -25.57 -4.69 9.05
C ALA A 39 -24.71 -4.14 10.19
N ALA A 40 -25.20 -4.22 11.43
CA ALA A 40 -24.41 -3.87 12.61
C ALA A 40 -23.07 -4.60 12.51
N ALA A 41 -21.99 -3.83 12.31
CA ALA A 41 -20.68 -4.39 11.99
C ALA A 41 -20.25 -5.32 13.11
N ALA A 42 -20.09 -6.61 12.78
CA ALA A 42 -19.36 -7.52 13.64
C ALA A 42 -17.99 -6.90 13.95
N PRO A 43 -17.41 -7.13 15.14
CA PRO A 43 -16.09 -6.60 15.47
C PRO A 43 -15.10 -6.99 14.37
N ASP A 44 -14.46 -5.99 13.76
CA ASP A 44 -13.44 -6.21 12.73
C ASP A 44 -12.21 -6.84 13.38
N HIS A 45 -12.16 -8.18 13.36
CA HIS A 45 -11.09 -8.95 13.99
C HIS A 45 -9.72 -8.65 13.39
N LEU A 46 -9.67 -8.21 12.12
CA LEU A 46 -8.42 -7.93 11.41
C LEU A 46 -7.96 -6.47 11.55
N PHE A 47 -8.74 -5.60 12.20
CA PHE A 47 -8.45 -4.17 12.34
C PHE A 47 -7.03 -3.88 12.83
N HIS A 48 -6.62 -4.51 13.93
CA HIS A 48 -5.29 -4.32 14.50
C HIS A 48 -4.18 -4.86 13.60
N LEU A 49 -4.42 -5.98 12.92
CA LEU A 49 -3.47 -6.58 11.99
C LEU A 49 -3.25 -5.69 10.77
N ARG A 50 -4.33 -5.19 10.16
CA ARG A 50 -4.32 -4.24 9.05
C ARG A 50 -3.55 -2.97 9.40
N ASN A 51 -3.85 -2.36 10.55
CA ASN A 51 -3.17 -1.14 10.97
C ASN A 51 -1.67 -1.34 11.21
N ASN A 52 -1.29 -2.45 11.86
CA ASN A 52 0.12 -2.80 12.01
C ASN A 52 0.81 -2.94 10.65
N PHE A 53 0.17 -3.60 9.68
CA PHE A 53 0.71 -3.77 8.34
C PHE A 53 0.84 -2.43 7.59
N TYR A 54 -0.24 -1.63 7.51
CA TYR A 54 -0.25 -0.37 6.77
C TYR A 54 0.73 0.67 7.31
N LEU A 55 0.94 0.70 8.62
CA LEU A 55 1.86 1.63 9.28
C LEU A 55 3.30 1.11 9.34
N GLY A 56 3.59 -0.05 8.74
CA GLY A 56 4.95 -0.59 8.64
C GLY A 56 5.45 -1.34 9.87
N SER A 57 4.56 -1.70 10.79
CA SER A 57 4.84 -2.52 11.98
C SER A 57 4.76 -4.02 11.64
N PHE A 58 5.53 -4.44 10.63
CA PHE A 58 5.42 -5.78 10.04
C PHE A 58 5.67 -6.92 11.03
N GLN A 59 6.66 -6.75 11.93
CA GLN A 59 6.93 -7.76 12.95
C GLN A 59 5.76 -7.90 13.95
N ALA A 60 5.12 -6.79 14.33
CA ALA A 60 3.95 -6.84 15.20
C ALA A 60 2.75 -7.46 14.48
N ALA A 61 2.59 -7.21 13.17
CA ALA A 61 1.56 -7.86 12.37
C ALA A 61 1.74 -9.38 12.37
N ILE A 62 2.97 -9.88 12.16
CA ILE A 62 3.28 -11.31 12.22
C ILE A 62 3.02 -11.89 13.62
N ASN A 63 3.53 -11.24 14.67
CA ASN A 63 3.43 -11.74 16.04
C ASN A 63 1.98 -11.79 16.57
N ASN A 64 1.12 -10.89 16.12
CA ASN A 64 -0.29 -10.80 16.54
C ASN A 64 -1.25 -11.38 15.51
N SER A 65 -0.77 -12.24 14.61
CA SER A 65 -1.60 -12.86 13.57
C SER A 65 -2.45 -14.03 14.07
N ASP A 66 -2.12 -14.62 15.23
CA ASP A 66 -2.87 -15.75 15.79
C ASP A 66 -4.23 -15.29 16.37
N LEU A 67 -5.22 -15.21 15.49
CA LEU A 67 -6.57 -14.76 15.77
C LEU A 67 -7.54 -15.96 15.71
N PRO A 68 -8.20 -16.32 16.82
CA PRO A 68 -9.16 -17.41 16.84
C PRO A 68 -10.49 -17.03 16.17
N ASN A 69 -11.22 -18.02 15.65
CA ASN A 69 -12.59 -17.88 15.13
C ASN A 69 -12.76 -16.92 13.94
N LEU A 70 -11.78 -16.90 13.03
CA LEU A 70 -11.92 -16.17 11.76
C LEU A 70 -12.81 -16.93 10.77
N SER A 71 -13.54 -16.18 9.95
CA SER A 71 -14.21 -16.75 8.77
C SER A 71 -13.15 -17.27 7.78
N PRO A 72 -13.52 -18.18 6.83
CA PRO A 72 -12.59 -18.62 5.80
C PRO A 72 -11.99 -17.47 4.99
N ASP A 73 -12.78 -16.43 4.70
CA ASP A 73 -12.33 -15.26 3.95
C ASP A 73 -11.36 -14.40 4.78
N ASP A 74 -11.69 -14.15 6.06
CA ASP A 74 -10.80 -13.41 6.97
C ASP A 74 -9.49 -14.15 7.25
N ALA A 75 -9.53 -15.49 7.29
CA ALA A 75 -8.33 -16.31 7.45
C ALA A 75 -7.38 -16.17 6.24
N VAL A 76 -7.93 -16.18 5.02
CA VAL A 76 -7.15 -15.94 3.80
C VAL A 76 -6.58 -14.52 3.79
N GLU A 77 -7.36 -13.51 4.19
CA GLU A 77 -6.87 -12.13 4.26
C GLU A 77 -5.76 -11.97 5.29
N ARG A 78 -5.94 -12.53 6.50
CA ARG A 78 -4.90 -12.57 7.54
C ARG A 78 -3.60 -13.16 6.97
N ASP A 79 -3.68 -14.33 6.33
CA ASP A 79 -2.51 -15.01 5.79
C ASP A 79 -1.84 -14.17 4.69
N CYS A 80 -2.62 -13.50 3.84
CA CYS A 80 -2.11 -12.56 2.85
C CYS A 80 -1.36 -11.38 3.51
N LEU A 81 -1.89 -10.80 4.59
CA LEU A 81 -1.22 -9.71 5.33
C LEU A 81 0.07 -10.18 6.02
N VAL A 82 0.07 -11.39 6.58
CA VAL A 82 1.26 -12.00 7.19
C VAL A 82 2.35 -12.25 6.15
N TYR A 83 2.03 -12.89 5.03
CA TYR A 83 3.01 -13.13 3.97
C TYR A 83 3.51 -11.83 3.33
N ARG A 84 2.64 -10.83 3.13
CA ARG A 84 3.09 -9.49 2.69
C ARG A 84 3.98 -8.80 3.71
N SER A 85 3.78 -9.05 5.02
CA SER A 85 4.68 -8.58 6.08
C SER A 85 6.06 -9.23 5.98
N TYR A 86 6.13 -10.54 5.70
CA TYR A 86 7.40 -11.23 5.43
C TYR A 86 8.12 -10.68 4.19
N ILE A 87 7.38 -10.42 3.11
CA ILE A 87 7.92 -9.76 1.90
C ILE A 87 8.51 -8.39 2.26
N ALA A 88 7.78 -7.59 3.05
CA ALA A 88 8.23 -6.27 3.48
C ALA A 88 9.50 -6.29 4.35
N LEU A 89 9.73 -7.39 5.08
CA LEU A 89 10.95 -7.63 5.86
C LEU A 89 12.09 -8.26 5.02
N GLY A 90 11.86 -8.54 3.73
CA GLY A 90 12.84 -9.14 2.82
C GLY A 90 12.93 -10.66 2.90
N SER A 91 12.04 -11.33 3.63
CA SER A 91 12.00 -12.78 3.79
C SER A 91 11.28 -13.47 2.62
N TYR A 92 11.67 -13.16 1.37
CA TYR A 92 10.96 -13.65 0.17
C TYR A 92 10.95 -15.18 0.05
N GLN A 93 12.08 -15.84 0.37
CA GLN A 93 12.21 -17.30 0.23
C GLN A 93 11.26 -18.07 1.15
N LEU A 94 10.96 -17.54 2.34
CA LEU A 94 9.98 -18.12 3.26
C LEU A 94 8.61 -18.17 2.59
N VAL A 95 8.17 -17.04 2.02
CA VAL A 95 6.87 -16.93 1.35
C VAL A 95 6.77 -17.87 0.14
N ILE A 96 7.84 -17.94 -0.66
CA ILE A 96 7.90 -18.81 -1.85
C ILE A 96 7.78 -20.30 -1.48
N ASN A 97 8.37 -20.71 -0.35
CA ASN A 97 8.39 -22.10 0.09
C ASN A 97 7.11 -22.51 0.82
N GLU A 98 6.56 -21.62 1.65
CA GLU A 98 5.38 -21.92 2.49
C GLU A 98 4.07 -21.92 1.69
N ILE A 99 3.96 -21.07 0.67
CA ILE A 99 2.77 -21.04 -0.19
C ILE A 99 2.90 -22.16 -1.22
N ASP A 100 2.16 -23.26 -1.00
CA ASP A 100 2.09 -24.39 -1.92
C ASP A 100 1.37 -24.04 -3.24
N SER A 101 1.25 -24.95 -4.20
CA SER A 101 0.52 -24.71 -5.46
C SER A 101 -0.99 -24.91 -5.35
N ALA A 102 -1.48 -25.40 -4.21
CA ALA A 102 -2.90 -25.67 -3.95
C ALA A 102 -3.58 -24.50 -3.22
N ALA A 103 -2.82 -23.52 -2.75
CA ALA A 103 -3.32 -22.38 -2.03
C ALA A 103 -4.25 -21.53 -2.91
N THR A 104 -5.10 -20.76 -2.25
CA THR A 104 -6.10 -19.89 -2.90
C THR A 104 -5.41 -18.83 -3.79
N THR A 105 -6.13 -18.34 -4.80
CA THR A 105 -5.60 -17.33 -5.73
C THR A 105 -4.99 -16.10 -5.04
N PRO A 106 -5.56 -15.54 -3.95
CA PRO A 106 -4.93 -14.47 -3.19
C PRO A 106 -3.52 -14.81 -2.70
N LEU A 107 -3.33 -15.99 -2.13
CA LEU A 107 -2.03 -16.43 -1.62
C LEU A 107 -1.06 -16.70 -2.77
N GLN A 108 -1.52 -17.30 -3.87
CA GLN A 108 -0.71 -17.44 -5.07
C GLN A 108 -0.26 -16.08 -5.64
N ALA A 109 -1.13 -15.07 -5.62
CA ALA A 109 -0.76 -13.72 -6.04
C ALA A 109 0.34 -13.14 -5.13
N VAL A 110 0.23 -13.30 -3.81
CA VAL A 110 1.28 -12.87 -2.87
C VAL A 110 2.59 -13.62 -3.12
N LYS A 111 2.55 -14.91 -3.46
CA LYS A 111 3.75 -15.67 -3.88
C LYS A 111 4.38 -15.10 -5.15
N LEU A 112 3.58 -14.74 -6.15
CA LEU A 112 4.08 -14.08 -7.36
C LEU A 112 4.78 -12.76 -7.04
N LEU A 113 4.24 -11.97 -6.11
CA LEU A 113 4.91 -10.74 -5.65
C LEU A 113 6.28 -11.05 -5.02
N ALA A 114 6.37 -12.09 -4.18
CA ALA A 114 7.63 -12.50 -3.58
C ALA A 114 8.65 -12.94 -4.63
N LEU A 115 8.23 -13.70 -5.65
CA LEU A 115 9.08 -14.11 -6.77
C LEU A 115 9.61 -12.89 -7.53
N TYR A 116 8.72 -11.98 -7.93
CA TYR A 116 9.06 -10.74 -8.64
C TYR A 116 10.09 -9.88 -7.89
N LEU A 117 9.94 -9.73 -6.58
CA LEU A 117 10.88 -8.93 -5.77
C LEU A 117 12.18 -9.66 -5.44
N SER A 118 12.16 -11.00 -5.42
CA SER A 118 13.33 -11.80 -5.06
C SER A 118 14.38 -11.87 -6.18
N ASN A 119 13.94 -11.91 -7.44
CA ASN A 119 14.82 -12.19 -8.57
C ASN A 119 14.45 -11.37 -9.82
N PRO A 120 15.36 -10.55 -10.35
CA PRO A 120 15.14 -9.80 -11.58
C PRO A 120 14.85 -10.65 -12.82
N HIS A 121 15.28 -11.92 -12.85
CA HIS A 121 15.07 -12.81 -14.00
C HIS A 121 13.63 -13.33 -14.12
N ASP A 122 12.89 -13.39 -13.01
CA ASP A 122 11.52 -13.91 -12.98
C ASP A 122 10.46 -12.82 -13.22
N LYS A 123 10.90 -11.60 -13.55
CA LYS A 123 10.02 -10.44 -13.75
C LYS A 123 9.05 -10.64 -14.92
N GLU A 124 9.57 -10.94 -16.10
CA GLU A 124 8.76 -11.08 -17.32
C GLU A 124 7.75 -12.23 -17.20
N SER A 125 8.18 -13.37 -16.65
CA SER A 125 7.30 -14.53 -16.43
C SER A 125 6.21 -14.24 -15.39
N THR A 126 6.54 -13.49 -14.34
CA THR A 126 5.56 -13.05 -13.33
C THR A 126 4.53 -12.09 -13.95
N ILE A 127 4.97 -11.11 -14.73
CA ILE A 127 4.08 -10.15 -15.41
C ILE A 127 3.15 -10.86 -16.39
N ALA A 128 3.67 -11.82 -17.17
CA ALA A 128 2.86 -12.62 -18.08
C ALA A 128 1.78 -13.42 -17.33
N SER A 129 2.17 -14.07 -16.22
CA SER A 129 1.25 -14.83 -15.37
C SER A 129 0.15 -13.97 -14.77
N LEU A 130 0.49 -12.76 -14.29
CA LEU A 130 -0.50 -11.80 -13.77
C LEU A 130 -1.48 -11.36 -14.85
N LYS A 131 -1.01 -11.07 -16.07
CA LYS A 131 -1.88 -10.70 -17.19
C LYS A 131 -2.84 -11.84 -17.57
N GLU A 132 -2.36 -13.08 -17.56
CA GLU A 132 -3.20 -14.27 -17.79
C GLU A 132 -4.28 -14.41 -16.71
N TRP A 133 -3.92 -14.29 -15.43
CA TRP A 133 -4.88 -14.45 -14.32
C TRP A 133 -5.90 -13.31 -14.26
N LEU A 134 -5.51 -12.09 -14.60
CA LEU A 134 -6.43 -10.95 -14.68
C LEU A 134 -7.41 -11.06 -15.85
N ALA A 135 -7.04 -11.79 -16.91
CA ALA A 135 -7.91 -12.05 -18.05
C ALA A 135 -8.95 -13.15 -17.78
N ASP A 136 -8.72 -14.00 -16.78
CA ASP A 136 -9.66 -15.06 -16.38
C ASP A 136 -10.85 -14.47 -15.59
N PRO A 137 -12.09 -14.57 -16.10
CA PRO A 137 -13.28 -14.02 -15.42
C PRO A 137 -13.57 -14.63 -14.05
N ALA A 138 -13.08 -15.84 -13.77
CA ALA A 138 -13.34 -16.53 -12.51
C ALA A 138 -12.50 -15.97 -11.35
N ILE A 139 -11.28 -15.49 -11.64
CA ILE A 139 -10.33 -15.06 -10.62
C ILE A 139 -9.88 -13.60 -10.77
N GLY A 140 -10.01 -13.01 -11.96
CA GLY A 140 -9.55 -11.66 -12.28
C GLY A 140 -10.26 -10.56 -11.51
N SER A 141 -11.45 -10.83 -10.96
CA SER A 141 -12.19 -9.90 -10.09
C SER A 141 -11.68 -9.88 -8.63
N ASN A 142 -10.79 -10.81 -8.25
CA ASN A 142 -10.28 -10.92 -6.89
C ASN A 142 -9.48 -9.67 -6.48
N ALA A 143 -9.87 -9.03 -5.39
CA ALA A 143 -9.27 -7.76 -4.96
C ALA A 143 -7.77 -7.86 -4.64
N ILE A 144 -7.32 -8.97 -4.02
CA ILE A 144 -5.91 -9.16 -3.66
C ILE A 144 -5.07 -9.42 -4.91
N LEU A 145 -5.56 -10.23 -5.86
CA LEU A 145 -4.88 -10.42 -7.14
C LEU A 145 -4.67 -9.08 -7.86
N ARG A 146 -5.74 -8.27 -7.95
CA ARG A 146 -5.71 -6.95 -8.58
C ARG A 146 -4.77 -5.99 -7.85
N LEU A 147 -4.73 -6.05 -6.53
CA LEU A 147 -3.82 -5.24 -5.70
C LEU A 147 -2.36 -5.62 -6.00
N ILE A 148 -2.03 -6.91 -6.00
CA ILE A 148 -0.68 -7.38 -6.30
C ILE A 148 -0.27 -7.01 -7.73
N ALA A 149 -1.16 -7.22 -8.70
CA ALA A 149 -0.91 -6.81 -10.08
C ALA A 149 -0.64 -5.31 -10.19
N GLY A 150 -1.45 -4.49 -9.53
CA GLY A 150 -1.25 -3.04 -9.48
C GLY A 150 0.09 -2.65 -8.87
N ILE A 151 0.54 -3.32 -7.80
CA ILE A 151 1.85 -3.08 -7.19
C ILE A 151 2.99 -3.41 -8.18
N VAL A 152 2.89 -4.56 -8.87
CA VAL A 152 3.91 -4.99 -9.84
C VAL A 152 3.95 -4.03 -11.03
N PHE A 153 2.81 -3.68 -11.62
CA PHE A 153 2.75 -2.74 -12.75
C PHE A 153 3.22 -1.33 -12.35
N MET A 154 2.90 -0.87 -11.14
CA MET A 154 3.42 0.40 -10.62
C MET A 154 4.95 0.38 -10.49
N HIS A 155 5.55 -0.76 -10.11
CA HIS A 155 7.01 -0.90 -10.01
C HIS A 155 7.68 -0.96 -11.39
N GLU A 156 6.97 -1.41 -12.42
CA GLU A 156 7.41 -1.37 -13.82
C GLU A 156 7.03 -0.06 -14.52
N GLU A 157 6.53 0.93 -13.77
CA GLU A 157 6.11 2.25 -14.25
C GLU A 157 4.99 2.23 -15.30
N ASP A 158 4.31 1.09 -15.47
CA ASP A 158 3.12 0.92 -16.32
C ASP A 158 1.86 1.31 -15.54
N TYR A 159 1.72 2.61 -15.29
CA TYR A 159 0.62 3.16 -14.50
C TYR A 159 -0.76 2.97 -15.16
N ILE A 160 -0.81 2.94 -16.49
CA ILE A 160 -2.06 2.79 -17.24
C ILE A 160 -2.60 1.37 -17.08
N GLU A 161 -1.75 0.35 -17.26
CA GLU A 161 -2.19 -1.03 -17.05
C GLU A 161 -2.50 -1.29 -15.58
N ALA A 162 -1.78 -0.67 -14.63
CA ALA A 162 -2.14 -0.72 -13.21
C ALA A 162 -3.57 -0.21 -12.96
N LEU A 163 -3.88 1.02 -13.41
CA LEU A 163 -5.19 1.67 -13.18
C LEU A 163 -6.36 0.93 -13.83
N LYS A 164 -6.14 0.30 -14.98
CA LYS A 164 -7.14 -0.54 -15.64
C LYS A 164 -7.65 -1.65 -14.71
N HIS A 165 -6.74 -2.24 -13.94
CA HIS A 165 -7.06 -3.33 -13.02
C HIS A 165 -7.40 -2.86 -11.62
N THR A 166 -7.07 -1.64 -11.20
CA THR A 166 -7.30 -1.21 -9.81
C THR A 166 -8.46 -0.23 -9.63
N ASN A 167 -8.98 0.42 -10.69
CA ASN A 167 -10.08 1.39 -10.56
C ASN A 167 -11.48 0.79 -10.32
N ALA A 168 -11.80 -0.38 -10.88
CA ALA A 168 -13.17 -0.93 -10.83
C ALA A 168 -13.50 -1.56 -9.46
N GLY A 169 -14.60 -1.21 -8.79
CA GLY A 169 -15.07 -1.94 -7.58
C GLY A 169 -13.96 -2.22 -6.54
N GLY A 170 -13.27 -1.17 -6.10
CA GLY A 170 -12.06 -1.27 -5.29
C GLY A 170 -12.31 -1.47 -3.80
N THR A 171 -11.39 -2.18 -3.14
CA THR A 171 -11.25 -2.16 -1.67
C THR A 171 -10.47 -0.91 -1.25
N MET A 172 -10.46 -0.62 0.05
CA MET A 172 -9.69 0.52 0.59
C MET A 172 -8.19 0.47 0.19
N GLU A 173 -7.59 -0.72 0.09
CA GLU A 173 -6.21 -0.88 -0.41
C GLU A 173 -6.06 -0.52 -1.89
N LEU A 174 -7.02 -0.91 -2.74
CA LEU A 174 -7.01 -0.54 -4.16
C LEU A 174 -7.18 0.97 -4.34
N HIS A 175 -8.04 1.60 -3.54
CA HIS A 175 -8.19 3.05 -3.57
C HIS A 175 -6.91 3.77 -3.14
N ALA A 176 -6.28 3.32 -2.05
CA ALA A 176 -5.01 3.87 -1.58
C ALA A 176 -3.88 3.69 -2.62
N LEU A 177 -3.82 2.53 -3.27
CA LEU A 177 -2.86 2.27 -4.36
C LEU A 177 -3.10 3.23 -5.55
N ASN A 178 -4.35 3.49 -5.92
CA ASN A 178 -4.64 4.44 -7.00
C ASN A 178 -4.20 5.86 -6.66
N VAL A 179 -4.36 6.30 -5.41
CA VAL A 179 -3.79 7.59 -4.96
C VAL A 179 -2.28 7.62 -5.18
N GLN A 180 -1.56 6.55 -4.80
CA GLN A 180 -0.11 6.46 -5.04
C GLN A 180 0.22 6.52 -6.54
N ILE A 181 -0.49 5.77 -7.37
CA ILE A 181 -0.29 5.76 -8.82
C ILE A 181 -0.51 7.16 -9.41
N PHE A 182 -1.60 7.84 -9.05
CA PHE A 182 -1.88 9.20 -9.55
C PHE A 182 -0.84 10.23 -9.11
N ILE A 183 -0.31 10.10 -7.88
CA ILE A 183 0.79 10.95 -7.41
C ILE A 183 2.05 10.68 -8.26
N LYS A 184 2.38 9.41 -8.54
CA LYS A 184 3.53 9.03 -9.39
C LYS A 184 3.37 9.48 -10.84
N MET A 185 2.14 9.57 -11.34
CA MET A 185 1.83 10.16 -12.65
C MET A 185 1.86 11.71 -12.66
N HIS A 186 2.20 12.36 -11.53
CA HIS A 186 2.15 13.81 -11.35
C HIS A 186 0.75 14.41 -11.58
N ARG A 187 -0.31 13.63 -11.33
CA ARG A 187 -1.71 14.03 -11.46
C ARG A 187 -2.39 14.14 -10.11
N SER A 188 -2.02 15.18 -9.36
CA SER A 188 -2.60 15.47 -8.03
C SER A 188 -4.11 15.70 -8.08
N ASP A 189 -4.65 16.15 -9.21
CA ASP A 189 -6.09 16.33 -9.42
C ASP A 189 -6.87 15.01 -9.40
N TYR A 190 -6.34 13.95 -10.03
CA TYR A 190 -6.95 12.62 -9.95
C TYR A 190 -6.73 11.98 -8.58
N ALA A 191 -5.56 12.18 -7.98
CA ALA A 191 -5.28 11.71 -6.62
C ALA A 191 -6.26 12.31 -5.59
N GLU A 192 -6.58 13.60 -5.70
CA GLU A 192 -7.55 14.28 -4.82
C GLU A 192 -8.97 13.72 -5.00
N ARG A 193 -9.41 13.48 -6.24
CA ARG A 193 -10.72 12.85 -6.50
C ARG A 193 -10.79 11.46 -5.87
N GLN A 194 -9.73 10.66 -6.02
CA GLN A 194 -9.68 9.34 -5.44
C GLN A 194 -9.67 9.37 -3.91
N LEU A 195 -8.95 10.33 -3.30
CA LEU A 195 -8.97 10.52 -1.85
C LEU A 195 -10.37 10.88 -1.34
N ARG A 196 -11.13 11.71 -2.06
CA ARG A 196 -12.52 12.02 -1.68
C ARG A 196 -13.42 10.79 -1.66
N VAL A 197 -13.20 9.85 -2.59
CA VAL A 197 -13.92 8.55 -2.56
C VAL A 197 -13.57 7.78 -1.30
N MET A 198 -12.28 7.72 -0.92
CA MET A 198 -11.86 7.07 0.33
C MET A 198 -12.50 7.71 1.57
N GLN A 199 -12.54 9.04 1.62
CA GLN A 199 -13.16 9.79 2.71
C GLN A 199 -14.67 9.56 2.82
N GLN A 200 -15.36 9.37 1.69
CA GLN A 200 -16.79 9.03 1.67
C GLN A 200 -17.06 7.62 2.19
N ILE A 201 -16.13 6.68 2.00
CA ILE A 201 -16.24 5.32 2.51
C ILE A 201 -15.96 5.31 4.01
N ASP A 202 -14.79 5.83 4.41
CA ASP A 202 -14.37 5.95 5.81
C ASP A 202 -13.23 6.98 5.92
N GLU A 203 -13.55 8.14 6.47
CA GLU A 203 -12.60 9.24 6.68
C GLU A 203 -11.53 8.91 7.74
N ASP A 204 -11.90 8.16 8.78
CA ASP A 204 -11.02 7.83 9.90
C ASP A 204 -10.15 6.60 9.63
N HIS A 205 -10.40 5.88 8.53
CA HIS A 205 -9.63 4.72 8.13
C HIS A 205 -8.14 5.07 7.99
N THR A 206 -7.26 4.21 8.53
CA THR A 206 -5.81 4.43 8.53
C THR A 206 -5.24 4.65 7.12
N LEU A 207 -5.71 3.90 6.12
CA LEU A 207 -5.32 4.13 4.72
C LEU A 207 -5.81 5.47 4.15
N THR A 208 -7.00 5.95 4.54
CA THR A 208 -7.51 7.26 4.09
C THR A 208 -6.63 8.38 4.62
N GLN A 209 -6.30 8.32 5.92
CA GLN A 209 -5.40 9.28 6.56
C GLN A 209 -3.99 9.21 5.96
N LEU A 210 -3.47 8.01 5.70
CA LEU A 210 -2.16 7.84 5.07
C LEU A 210 -2.13 8.35 3.62
N ALA A 211 -3.18 8.10 2.83
CA ALA A 211 -3.33 8.63 1.48
C ALA A 211 -3.45 10.16 1.47
N ASN A 212 -4.14 10.74 2.46
CA ASN A 212 -4.22 12.18 2.67
C ASN A 212 -2.82 12.77 2.95
N ALA A 213 -2.04 12.16 3.84
CA ALA A 213 -0.67 12.59 4.12
C ALA A 213 0.23 12.54 2.87
N TRP A 214 0.12 11.48 2.05
CA TRP A 214 0.86 11.38 0.79
C TRP A 214 0.49 12.48 -0.21
N LEU A 215 -0.81 12.74 -0.39
CA LEU A 215 -1.27 13.79 -1.29
C LEU A 215 -0.82 15.18 -0.80
N ASN A 216 -0.93 15.45 0.50
CA ASN A 216 -0.48 16.70 1.11
C ASN A 216 1.02 16.93 0.95
N LEU A 217 1.83 15.87 1.09
CA LEU A 217 3.26 15.91 0.79
C LEU A 217 3.53 16.23 -0.69
N ALA A 218 2.79 15.59 -1.61
CA ALA A 218 2.96 15.81 -3.05
C ALA A 218 2.55 17.23 -3.50
N VAL A 219 1.50 17.80 -2.90
CA VAL A 219 1.02 19.16 -3.18
C VAL A 219 1.95 20.22 -2.59
N GLY A 220 2.45 19.98 -1.38
CA GLY A 220 3.37 20.90 -0.71
C GLY A 220 2.72 22.17 -0.15
N GLY A 221 3.54 23.20 0.07
CA GLY A 221 3.08 24.49 0.60
C GLY A 221 2.46 24.36 1.99
N SER A 222 1.28 24.97 2.20
CA SER A 222 0.59 24.94 3.49
C SER A 222 0.10 23.55 3.90
N LYS A 223 0.01 22.60 2.95
CA LYS A 223 -0.46 21.23 3.22
C LYS A 223 0.55 20.36 3.94
N ILE A 224 1.83 20.75 3.94
CA ILE A 224 2.89 20.01 4.65
C ILE A 224 2.62 19.94 6.16
N GLN A 225 2.05 20.99 6.75
CA GLN A 225 1.68 20.99 8.18
C GLN A 225 0.57 19.98 8.47
N GLU A 226 -0.42 19.86 7.59
CA GLU A 226 -1.49 18.87 7.71
C GLU A 226 -0.92 17.45 7.62
N ALA A 227 0.01 17.18 6.69
CA ALA A 227 0.69 15.90 6.60
C ALA A 227 1.49 15.54 7.87
N TYR A 228 2.21 16.52 8.45
CA TYR A 228 2.95 16.30 9.69
C TYR A 228 2.04 15.90 10.85
N LEU A 229 0.89 16.57 10.99
CA LEU A 229 -0.07 16.28 12.05
C LEU A 229 -0.65 14.86 11.90
N ILE A 230 -0.92 14.39 10.68
CA ILE A 230 -1.37 13.01 10.45
C ILE A 230 -0.31 12.00 10.91
N PHE A 231 0.97 12.21 10.56
CA PHE A 231 2.03 11.32 11.03
C PHE A 231 2.27 11.42 12.54
N GLN A 232 2.09 12.60 13.13
CA GLN A 232 2.12 12.79 14.58
C GLN A 232 1.02 11.98 15.26
N ASP A 233 -0.22 12.06 14.78
CA ASP A 233 -1.35 11.28 15.30
C ASP A 233 -1.09 9.78 15.19
N PHE A 234 -0.49 9.31 14.08
CA PHE A 234 -0.10 7.91 13.96
C PHE A 234 0.96 7.51 15.00
N SER A 235 1.93 8.39 15.29
CA SER A 235 2.97 8.13 16.28
C SER A 235 2.44 8.07 17.72
N GLU A 236 1.32 8.73 18.01
CA GLU A 236 0.67 8.72 19.32
C GLU A 236 -0.26 7.51 19.50
N LYS A 237 -0.94 7.10 18.42
CA LYS A 237 -1.93 6.01 18.44
C LYS A 237 -1.32 4.62 18.23
N TYR A 238 -0.21 4.53 17.49
CA TYR A 238 0.36 3.26 17.04
C TYR A 238 1.86 3.18 17.35
N PRO A 239 2.46 1.96 17.29
CA PRO A 239 3.90 1.81 17.45
C PRO A 239 4.66 2.68 16.46
N VAL A 240 5.63 3.45 16.96
CA VAL A 240 6.44 4.34 16.13
C VAL A 240 7.35 3.50 15.22
N THR A 241 7.05 3.52 13.92
CA THR A 241 7.77 2.78 12.87
C THR A 241 8.70 3.69 12.08
N GLY A 242 9.59 3.08 11.30
CA GLY A 242 10.43 3.82 10.35
C GLY A 242 9.60 4.61 9.32
N LEU A 243 8.45 4.09 8.89
CA LEU A 243 7.55 4.79 7.95
C LEU A 243 7.07 6.11 8.55
N ILE A 244 6.56 6.07 9.79
CA ILE A 244 6.02 7.25 10.48
C ILE A 244 7.13 8.29 10.72
N LEU A 245 8.29 7.84 11.22
CA LEU A 245 9.43 8.73 11.49
C LEU A 245 9.96 9.40 10.21
N ASN A 246 10.10 8.64 9.12
CA ASN A 246 10.52 9.21 7.84
C ASN A 246 9.46 10.17 7.27
N GLY A 247 8.18 9.86 7.40
CA GLY A 247 7.09 10.78 7.00
C GLY A 247 7.15 12.12 7.73
N LYS A 248 7.34 12.08 9.05
CA LYS A 248 7.55 13.29 9.87
C LYS A 248 8.80 14.05 9.44
N ALA A 249 9.92 13.35 9.25
CA ALA A 249 11.18 13.97 8.86
C ALA A 249 11.07 14.68 7.50
N VAL A 250 10.40 14.07 6.52
CA VAL A 250 10.12 14.70 5.21
C VAL A 250 9.31 15.97 5.38
N CYS A 251 8.27 15.97 6.21
CA CYS A 251 7.51 17.18 6.51
C CYS A 251 8.40 18.27 7.14
N CYS A 252 9.23 17.93 8.13
CA CYS A 252 10.17 18.88 8.74
C CYS A 252 11.15 19.47 7.72
N MET A 253 11.68 18.65 6.79
CA MET A 253 12.56 19.13 5.72
C MET A 253 11.84 20.12 4.79
N HIS A 254 10.59 19.84 4.41
CA HIS A 254 9.79 20.77 3.61
C HIS A 254 9.48 22.09 4.33
N MET A 255 9.39 22.08 5.67
CA MET A 255 9.22 23.29 6.49
C MET A 255 10.53 24.05 6.75
N GLY A 256 11.69 23.51 6.36
CA GLY A 256 13.01 24.08 6.65
C GLY A 256 13.57 23.73 8.04
N ASN A 257 12.91 22.83 8.78
CA ASN A 257 13.32 22.39 10.11
C ASN A 257 14.27 21.17 10.02
N PHE A 258 15.47 21.39 9.49
CA PHE A 258 16.43 20.30 9.25
C PHE A 258 16.95 19.63 10.52
N ASP A 259 17.10 20.37 11.62
CA ASP A 259 17.59 19.82 12.90
C ASP A 259 16.62 18.79 13.49
N GLU A 260 15.32 19.05 13.41
CA GLU A 260 14.27 18.12 13.84
C GLU A 260 14.21 16.90 12.91
N ALA A 261 14.32 17.12 11.60
CA ALA A 261 14.36 16.06 10.62
C ALA A 261 15.54 15.09 10.86
N GLU A 262 16.74 15.61 11.14
CA GLU A 262 17.92 14.79 11.44
C GLU A 262 17.67 13.90 12.67
N THR A 263 17.10 14.46 13.73
CA THR A 263 16.78 13.72 14.95
C THR A 263 15.82 12.55 14.66
N LEU A 264 14.76 12.80 13.90
CA LEU A 264 13.78 11.79 13.50
C LEU A 264 14.39 10.70 12.61
N LEU A 265 15.26 11.07 11.67
CA LEU A 265 15.96 10.13 10.79
C LEU A 265 16.95 9.26 11.55
N LEU A 266 17.67 9.82 12.53
CA LEU A 266 18.57 9.06 13.40
C LEU A 266 17.80 8.04 14.26
N GLU A 267 16.63 8.43 14.77
CA GLU A 267 15.76 7.50 15.49
C GLU A 267 15.28 6.36 14.58
N ALA A 268 14.84 6.69 13.35
CA ALA A 268 14.40 5.71 12.36
C ALA A 268 15.52 4.72 12.01
N LEU A 269 16.75 5.22 11.83
CA LEU A 269 17.93 4.39 11.54
C LEU A 269 18.27 3.44 12.70
N ASN A 270 18.20 3.93 13.94
CA ASN A 270 18.46 3.11 15.12
C ASN A 270 17.44 1.97 15.23
N LYS A 271 16.15 2.26 15.02
CA LYS A 271 15.09 1.22 14.99
C LYS A 271 15.30 0.21 13.85
N ALA A 272 15.67 0.67 12.66
CA ALA A 272 15.95 -0.23 11.53
C ALA A 272 17.14 -1.18 11.84
N ARG A 273 18.20 -0.67 12.47
CA ARG A 273 19.35 -1.50 12.88
C ARG A 273 18.99 -2.54 13.92
N SER A 274 18.16 -2.20 14.90
CA SER A 274 17.66 -3.17 15.89
C SER A 274 16.83 -4.29 15.26
N ASN A 275 16.10 -3.99 14.18
CA ASN A 275 15.28 -4.99 13.47
C ASN A 275 16.10 -5.90 12.53
N CYS A 276 17.26 -5.45 12.02
CA CYS A 276 18.16 -6.27 11.20
C CYS A 276 19.15 -7.13 12.01
N GLY A 277 19.12 -7.05 13.35
CA GLY A 277 20.11 -7.64 14.25
C GLY A 277 19.74 -8.97 14.89
N ASN A 278 18.61 -9.58 14.53
CA ASN A 278 18.16 -10.89 15.04
C ASN A 278 18.04 -11.91 13.91
#